data_AF-A0A1L7GR17-F1
#
_entry.id   AF-A0A1L7GR17-F1
#
_cell.length_a   1.000
_cell.length_b   1.000
_cell.length_c   1.000
_cell.angle_alpha   90.00
_cell.angle_beta   90.00
_cell.angle_gamma   90.00
#
_symmetry.space_group_name_H-M   'P 1'
#
loop_
_entity.id
_entity.type
_entity.pdbx_description
1 polymer ?
#
loop_
_entity_poly.entity_id
_entity_poly.type
_entity_poly.pdbx_seq_one_letter_code
_entity_poly.pdbx_strand_id
1 'polypeptide(L)'
;MIPRHPFPTGNAEAGLAFLEESAQAWLGRLEGRSTALGEALSSTFIVAQARCLMDPRGAIYPTWDAWVTAMQVGSAVFAAATTTETHVRCRIAHEDRTLEATGPQPYVTPASWLTAFYLAAVCRERDRITALCRVPLSLLRENGAVSQEFEYAWIDALQTYWLGGPDLGQKLVAAIDGTDPETASDPETVGKLFYPPMEMLHRIIRGDHAGFTRALTAALQWHQEYWTQEGRSELIPGLVALAPLAMTCFAHDAGIPIEVESDYVPAVLVTRNWCGEFPT
;
A
#
# COMPACT_ATOMS: atom_id res chain seq x y z
N MET A 1 18.30 -14.49 1.20
CA MET A 1 16.96 -14.55 1.80
C MET A 1 16.95 -13.72 3.07
N ILE A 2 15.99 -12.80 3.22
CA ILE A 2 15.76 -12.02 4.44
C ILE A 2 14.47 -12.55 5.08
N PRO A 3 14.54 -13.38 6.14
CA PRO A 3 13.35 -13.97 6.74
C PRO A 3 12.56 -12.93 7.52
N ARG A 4 11.24 -13.13 7.61
CA ARG A 4 10.41 -12.31 8.50
C ARG A 4 10.75 -12.57 9.97
N HIS A 5 10.63 -11.53 10.81
CA HIS A 5 10.76 -11.65 12.25
C HIS A 5 9.77 -12.67 12.83
N PRO A 6 10.11 -13.35 13.94
CA PRO A 6 9.20 -14.28 14.60
C PRO A 6 7.88 -13.59 14.96
N PHE A 7 6.76 -14.21 14.60
CA PHE A 7 5.42 -13.72 14.91
C PHE A 7 4.62 -14.85 15.58
N PRO A 8 3.85 -14.60 16.65
CA PRO A 8 3.10 -15.65 17.34
C PRO A 8 2.06 -16.32 16.42
N THR A 9 2.18 -17.65 16.24
CA THR A 9 1.26 -18.43 15.36
C THR A 9 0.29 -19.33 16.11
N GLY A 10 0.38 -19.44 17.44
CA GLY A 10 -0.37 -20.42 18.23
C GLY A 10 -1.89 -20.39 18.04
N ASN A 11 -2.46 -19.21 17.74
CA ASN A 11 -3.88 -19.00 17.43
C ASN A 11 -4.09 -18.29 16.07
N ALA A 12 -3.14 -18.41 15.13
CA ALA A 12 -3.16 -17.65 13.88
C ALA A 12 -4.44 -17.88 13.05
N GLU A 13 -4.92 -19.12 12.95
CA GLU A 13 -6.14 -19.44 12.20
C GLU A 13 -7.39 -18.81 12.82
N ALA A 14 -7.55 -18.92 14.15
CA ALA A 14 -8.67 -18.31 14.86
C ALA A 14 -8.61 -16.77 14.82
N GLY A 15 -7.41 -16.20 14.94
CA GLY A 15 -7.18 -14.76 14.80
C GLY A 15 -7.52 -14.27 13.40
N LEU A 16 -7.10 -14.98 12.35
CA LEU A 16 -7.44 -14.66 10.97
C LEU A 16 -8.95 -14.73 10.71
N ALA A 17 -9.62 -15.77 11.19
CA ALA A 17 -11.08 -15.89 11.06
C ALA A 17 -11.83 -14.71 11.71
N PHE A 18 -11.38 -14.26 12.89
CA PHE A 18 -11.94 -13.09 13.56
C PHE A 18 -11.73 -11.80 12.75
N LEU A 19 -10.54 -11.61 12.17
CA LEU A 19 -10.25 -10.45 11.31
C LEU A 19 -11.11 -10.46 10.03
N GLU A 20 -11.30 -11.63 9.43
CA GLU A 20 -12.15 -11.81 8.25
C GLU A 20 -13.62 -11.49 8.56
N GLU A 21 -14.15 -11.97 9.69
CA GLU A 21 -15.50 -11.64 10.14
C GLU A 21 -15.67 -10.13 10.36
N SER A 22 -14.70 -9.49 11.00
CA SER A 22 -14.69 -8.03 11.22
C SER A 22 -14.66 -7.26 9.90
N ALA A 23 -13.80 -7.65 8.96
CA ALA A 23 -13.73 -7.03 7.63
C ALA A 23 -15.05 -7.20 6.87
N GLN A 24 -15.65 -8.39 6.90
CA GLN A 24 -16.94 -8.66 6.24
C GLN A 24 -18.08 -7.83 6.84
N ALA A 25 -18.08 -7.63 8.16
CA ALA A 25 -19.06 -6.78 8.83
C ALA A 25 -18.98 -5.31 8.37
N TRP A 26 -17.77 -4.80 8.06
CA TRP A 26 -17.60 -3.46 7.51
C TRP A 26 -17.98 -3.38 6.03
N LEU A 27 -17.61 -4.38 5.23
CA LEU A 27 -18.01 -4.47 3.82
C LEU A 27 -19.54 -4.47 3.65
N GLY A 28 -20.26 -5.19 4.52
CA GLY A 28 -21.72 -5.20 4.52
C GLY A 28 -22.40 -3.88 4.88
N ARG A 29 -21.64 -2.86 5.32
CA ARG A 29 -22.15 -1.53 5.72
C ARG A 29 -21.85 -0.43 4.71
N LEU A 30 -21.13 -0.73 3.63
CA LEU A 30 -20.61 0.27 2.69
C LEU A 30 -21.70 1.12 2.02
N GLU A 31 -22.82 0.52 1.61
CA GLU A 31 -23.89 1.24 0.90
C GLU A 31 -24.80 2.06 1.82
N GLY A 32 -24.75 1.81 3.14
CA GLY A 32 -25.62 2.49 4.11
C GLY A 32 -24.91 3.50 5.01
N ARG A 33 -23.57 3.60 4.96
CA ARG A 33 -22.77 4.47 5.85
C ARG A 33 -21.50 4.98 5.17
N SER A 34 -21.44 6.28 4.89
CA SER A 34 -20.27 6.95 4.31
C SER A 34 -18.98 6.82 5.13
N THR A 35 -19.05 6.61 6.45
CA THR A 35 -17.87 6.42 7.31
C THR A 35 -17.32 5.00 7.32
N ALA A 36 -18.07 4.01 6.80
CA ALA A 36 -17.65 2.61 6.82
C ALA A 36 -16.45 2.32 5.90
N LEU A 37 -16.20 3.18 4.90
CA LEU A 37 -15.09 3.01 3.95
C LEU A 37 -13.71 3.05 4.61
N GLY A 38 -13.49 3.94 5.58
CA GLY A 38 -12.22 4.01 6.31
C GLY A 38 -11.93 2.76 7.14
N GLU A 39 -12.93 2.30 7.90
CA GLU A 39 -12.83 1.06 8.70
C GLU A 39 -12.70 -0.18 7.81
N ALA A 40 -13.44 -0.23 6.70
CA ALA A 40 -13.32 -1.31 5.72
C ALA A 40 -11.91 -1.37 5.12
N LEU A 41 -11.31 -0.23 4.76
CA LEU A 41 -9.94 -0.19 4.24
C LEU A 41 -8.95 -0.73 5.28
N SER A 42 -9.03 -0.25 6.51
CA SER A 42 -8.16 -0.69 7.61
C SER A 42 -8.28 -2.20 7.85
N SER A 43 -9.50 -2.71 8.05
CA SER A 43 -9.74 -4.12 8.36
C SER A 43 -9.39 -5.06 7.20
N THR A 44 -9.74 -4.71 5.96
CA THR A 44 -9.42 -5.57 4.80
C THR A 44 -7.92 -5.60 4.52
N PHE A 45 -7.21 -4.48 4.71
CA PHE A 45 -5.76 -4.46 4.57
C PHE A 45 -5.07 -5.29 5.65
N ILE A 46 -5.55 -5.21 6.90
CA ILE A 46 -5.07 -6.08 7.99
C ILE A 46 -5.27 -7.56 7.66
N VAL A 47 -6.42 -7.95 7.10
CA VAL A 47 -6.65 -9.34 6.63
C VAL A 47 -5.65 -9.74 5.56
N ALA A 48 -5.39 -8.88 4.57
CA ALA A 48 -4.43 -9.16 3.49
C ALA A 48 -3.02 -9.42 4.03
N GLN A 49 -2.57 -8.62 5.01
CA GLN A 49 -1.27 -8.80 5.68
C GLN A 49 -1.24 -10.05 6.56
N ALA A 50 -2.31 -10.28 7.34
CA ALA A 50 -2.43 -11.44 8.22
C ALA A 50 -2.42 -12.76 7.46
N ARG A 51 -3.02 -12.83 6.26
CA ARG A 51 -2.95 -14.03 5.41
C ARG A 51 -1.52 -14.40 5.01
N CYS A 52 -0.63 -13.41 4.83
CA CYS A 52 0.78 -13.66 4.57
C CYS A 52 1.52 -14.28 5.77
N LEU A 53 0.91 -14.36 6.97
CA LEU A 53 1.46 -15.14 8.07
C LEU A 53 1.47 -16.64 7.74
N MET A 54 0.32 -17.16 7.28
CA MET A 54 0.09 -18.57 6.99
C MET A 54 0.45 -18.94 5.53
N ASP A 55 0.44 -17.96 4.63
CA ASP A 55 0.89 -18.09 3.24
C ASP A 55 2.00 -17.05 2.93
N PRO A 56 3.25 -17.26 3.41
CA PRO A 56 4.34 -16.29 3.26
C PRO A 56 4.70 -15.95 1.81
N ARG A 57 4.35 -16.83 0.86
CA ARG A 57 4.62 -16.62 -0.57
C ARG A 57 3.46 -15.95 -1.31
N GLY A 58 2.27 -15.85 -0.72
CA GLY A 58 1.07 -15.35 -1.42
C GLY A 58 0.56 -16.31 -2.50
N ALA A 59 0.79 -17.61 -2.31
CA ALA A 59 0.60 -18.64 -3.33
C ALA A 59 -0.81 -19.23 -3.39
N ILE A 60 -1.70 -18.92 -2.44
CA ILE A 60 -3.07 -19.44 -2.44
C ILE A 60 -4.09 -18.36 -2.80
N TYR A 61 -5.16 -18.77 -3.48
CA TYR A 61 -6.24 -17.87 -3.92
C TYR A 61 -6.81 -17.00 -2.77
N PRO A 62 -7.10 -17.53 -1.57
CA PRO A 62 -7.64 -16.70 -0.50
C PRO A 62 -6.72 -15.53 -0.08
N THR A 63 -5.39 -15.71 -0.18
CA THR A 63 -4.44 -14.62 0.06
C THR A 63 -4.59 -13.57 -1.02
N TRP A 64 -4.51 -13.96 -2.29
CA TRP A 64 -4.69 -13.04 -3.41
C TRP A 64 -6.02 -12.27 -3.34
N ASP A 65 -7.11 -12.97 -3.05
CA ASP A 65 -8.45 -12.39 -2.94
C ASP A 65 -8.55 -11.31 -1.86
N ALA A 66 -7.88 -11.51 -0.71
CA ALA A 66 -7.80 -10.49 0.34
C ALA A 66 -7.04 -9.24 -0.12
N TRP A 67 -5.96 -9.39 -0.89
CA TRP A 67 -5.22 -8.26 -1.48
C TRP A 67 -6.06 -7.50 -2.50
N VAL A 68 -6.78 -8.19 -3.38
CA VAL A 68 -7.73 -7.59 -4.33
C VAL A 68 -8.83 -6.85 -3.59
N THR A 69 -9.41 -7.45 -2.56
CA THR A 69 -10.47 -6.82 -1.75
C THR A 69 -9.97 -5.52 -1.09
N ALA A 70 -8.81 -5.56 -0.44
CA ALA A 70 -8.22 -4.36 0.17
C ALA A 70 -7.94 -3.26 -0.88
N MET A 71 -7.41 -3.64 -2.05
CA MET A 71 -7.17 -2.73 -3.17
C MET A 71 -8.46 -2.10 -3.70
N GLN A 72 -9.53 -2.89 -3.84
CA GLN A 72 -10.84 -2.42 -4.30
C GLN A 72 -11.43 -1.40 -3.33
N VAL A 73 -11.39 -1.67 -2.02
CA VAL A 73 -11.85 -0.74 -0.98
C VAL A 73 -11.00 0.54 -0.98
N GLY A 74 -9.67 0.42 -1.04
CA GLY A 74 -8.77 1.58 -1.08
C GLY A 74 -9.02 2.48 -2.28
N SER A 75 -9.27 1.89 -3.46
CA SER A 75 -9.66 2.66 -4.65
C SER A 75 -11.03 3.33 -4.49
N ALA A 76 -11.98 2.63 -3.88
CA ALA A 76 -13.34 3.12 -3.68
C ALA A 76 -13.41 4.30 -2.70
N VAL A 77 -12.54 4.33 -1.68
CA VAL A 77 -12.37 5.48 -0.76
C VAL A 77 -12.15 6.77 -1.56
N PHE A 78 -11.21 6.76 -2.50
CA PHE A 78 -10.87 7.96 -3.28
C PHE A 78 -11.84 8.22 -4.41
N ALA A 79 -12.43 7.18 -5.01
CA ALA A 79 -13.48 7.35 -6.01
C ALA A 79 -14.72 8.07 -5.41
N ALA A 80 -15.15 7.67 -4.21
CA ALA A 80 -16.26 8.31 -3.50
C ALA A 80 -15.92 9.72 -3.00
N ALA A 81 -14.67 9.97 -2.63
CA ALA A 81 -14.22 11.29 -2.16
C ALA A 81 -14.09 12.32 -3.30
N THR A 82 -13.79 11.88 -4.53
CA THR A 82 -13.50 12.76 -5.68
C THR A 82 -14.62 12.85 -6.70
N THR A 83 -15.61 11.97 -6.67
CA THR A 83 -16.70 11.96 -7.65
C THR A 83 -17.50 13.27 -7.62
N THR A 84 -17.91 13.73 -8.80
CA THR A 84 -18.85 14.87 -8.95
C THR A 84 -20.31 14.41 -9.00
N GLU A 85 -20.55 13.10 -9.13
CA GLU A 85 -21.87 12.51 -9.07
C GLU A 85 -22.31 12.29 -7.62
N THR A 86 -23.60 12.00 -7.39
CA THR A 86 -24.10 11.71 -6.03
C THR A 86 -23.69 10.32 -5.54
N HIS A 87 -23.35 9.43 -6.46
CA HIS A 87 -22.94 8.06 -6.17
C HIS A 87 -21.80 7.62 -7.09
N VAL A 88 -21.07 6.59 -6.70
CA VAL A 88 -20.07 5.91 -7.53
C VAL A 88 -20.28 4.41 -7.46
N ARG A 89 -20.19 3.74 -8.62
CA ARG A 89 -20.29 2.27 -8.70
C ARG A 89 -18.91 1.67 -8.64
N CYS A 90 -18.70 0.74 -7.71
CA CYS A 90 -17.41 0.09 -7.49
C CYS A 90 -17.60 -1.42 -7.35
N ARG A 91 -16.74 -2.21 -8.00
CA ARG A 91 -16.59 -3.64 -7.68
C ARG A 91 -15.76 -3.77 -6.39
N ILE A 92 -16.34 -4.38 -5.36
CA ILE A 92 -15.72 -4.60 -4.05
C ILE A 92 -16.11 -5.98 -3.53
N ALA A 93 -15.12 -6.85 -3.27
CA ALA A 93 -15.29 -8.21 -2.76
C ALA A 93 -16.31 -9.01 -3.59
N HIS A 94 -16.05 -9.08 -4.91
CA HIS A 94 -16.90 -9.73 -5.93
C HIS A 94 -18.29 -9.13 -6.16
N GLU A 95 -18.72 -8.11 -5.40
CA GLU A 95 -20.02 -7.47 -5.53
C GLU A 95 -19.91 -6.09 -6.22
N ASP A 96 -20.86 -5.76 -7.10
CA ASP A 96 -21.02 -4.41 -7.62
C ASP A 96 -21.80 -3.58 -6.60
N ARG A 97 -21.12 -2.65 -5.93
CA ARG A 97 -21.68 -1.79 -4.88
C ARG A 97 -21.90 -0.37 -5.40
N THR A 98 -22.95 0.29 -4.92
CA THR A 98 -23.22 1.70 -5.18
C THR A 98 -22.94 2.51 -3.91
N LEU A 99 -21.88 3.29 -3.93
CA LEU A 99 -21.43 4.09 -2.80
C LEU A 99 -21.90 5.53 -2.96
N GLU A 100 -22.32 6.16 -1.87
CA GLU A 100 -22.60 7.59 -1.84
C GLU A 100 -21.30 8.39 -2.01
N ALA A 101 -21.38 9.53 -2.69
CA ALA A 101 -20.29 10.49 -2.71
C ALA A 101 -20.05 11.05 -1.30
N THR A 102 -18.80 11.00 -0.85
CA THR A 102 -18.46 11.34 0.54
C THR A 102 -17.74 12.68 0.65
N GLY A 103 -17.09 13.14 -0.42
CA GLY A 103 -16.22 14.30 -0.38
C GLY A 103 -15.02 14.11 0.58
N PRO A 104 -14.47 15.20 1.13
CA PRO A 104 -13.43 15.14 2.15
C PRO A 104 -13.93 14.39 3.39
N GLN A 105 -13.16 13.41 3.86
CA GLN A 105 -13.47 12.62 5.05
C GLN A 105 -12.21 12.42 5.90
N PRO A 106 -12.32 12.18 7.22
CA PRO A 106 -11.15 11.99 8.09
C PRO A 106 -10.21 10.84 7.68
N TYR A 107 -10.72 9.86 6.93
CA TYR A 107 -9.95 8.73 6.41
C TYR A 107 -9.34 8.98 5.02
N VAL A 108 -9.59 10.14 4.40
CA VAL A 108 -9.02 10.55 3.11
C VAL A 108 -7.76 11.36 3.41
N THR A 109 -6.64 10.66 3.61
CA THR A 109 -5.36 11.24 4.07
C THR A 109 -4.22 10.83 3.14
N PRO A 110 -3.05 11.48 3.21
CA PRO A 110 -1.85 11.02 2.49
C PRO A 110 -1.50 9.55 2.77
N ALA A 111 -1.60 9.11 4.03
CA ALA A 111 -1.30 7.73 4.42
C ALA A 111 -2.26 6.70 3.79
N SER A 112 -3.57 6.99 3.76
CA SER A 112 -4.53 6.09 3.11
C SER A 112 -4.40 6.11 1.59
N TRP A 113 -3.98 7.23 0.99
CA TRP A 113 -3.68 7.32 -0.44
C TRP A 113 -2.49 6.46 -0.81
N LEU A 114 -1.39 6.55 -0.05
CA LEU A 114 -0.19 5.73 -0.26
C LEU A 114 -0.54 4.24 -0.13
N THR A 115 -1.33 3.88 0.88
CA THR A 115 -1.84 2.52 1.06
C THR A 115 -2.63 2.04 -0.17
N ALA A 116 -3.61 2.81 -0.63
CA ALA A 116 -4.42 2.47 -1.81
C ALA A 116 -3.57 2.37 -3.08
N PHE A 117 -2.62 3.29 -3.29
CA PHE A 117 -1.71 3.30 -4.43
C PHE A 117 -0.82 2.06 -4.45
N TYR A 118 -0.21 1.70 -3.32
CA TYR A 118 0.63 0.51 -3.22
C TYR A 118 -0.17 -0.77 -3.41
N LEU A 119 -1.38 -0.87 -2.84
CA LEU A 119 -2.28 -2.00 -3.07
C LEU A 119 -2.63 -2.15 -4.56
N ALA A 120 -2.96 -1.05 -5.24
CA ALA A 120 -3.24 -1.05 -6.68
C ALA A 120 -2.00 -1.44 -7.51
N ALA A 121 -0.81 -1.01 -7.12
CA ALA A 121 0.46 -1.41 -7.73
C ALA A 121 0.74 -2.91 -7.54
N VAL A 122 0.49 -3.47 -6.36
CA VAL A 122 0.61 -4.91 -6.09
C VAL A 122 -0.42 -5.71 -6.88
N CYS A 123 -1.64 -5.22 -7.07
CA CYS A 123 -2.63 -5.92 -7.89
C CYS A 123 -2.47 -5.70 -9.41
N ARG A 124 -1.61 -4.76 -9.84
CA ARG A 124 -1.41 -4.33 -11.25
C ARG A 124 -2.65 -3.72 -11.88
N GLU A 125 -3.49 -3.08 -11.07
CA GLU A 125 -4.74 -2.45 -11.51
C GLU A 125 -4.49 -1.05 -12.09
N ARG A 126 -4.02 -1.00 -13.34
CA ARG A 126 -3.55 0.22 -14.01
C ARG A 126 -4.59 1.35 -14.01
N ASP A 127 -5.86 1.02 -14.22
CA ASP A 127 -6.93 2.02 -14.26
C ASP A 127 -7.17 2.63 -12.88
N ARG A 128 -7.09 1.81 -11.83
CA ARG A 128 -7.21 2.26 -10.43
C ARG A 128 -6.00 3.06 -9.99
N ILE A 129 -4.78 2.67 -10.37
CA ILE A 129 -3.56 3.48 -10.17
C ILE A 129 -3.74 4.84 -10.86
N THR A 130 -4.21 4.86 -12.11
CA THR A 130 -4.44 6.11 -12.86
C THR A 130 -5.48 6.99 -12.19
N ALA A 131 -6.58 6.42 -11.69
CA ALA A 131 -7.60 7.15 -10.95
C ALA A 131 -7.05 7.74 -9.65
N LEU A 132 -6.29 6.97 -8.87
CA LEU A 132 -5.62 7.44 -7.65
C LEU A 132 -4.63 8.57 -7.96
N CYS A 133 -3.90 8.48 -9.07
CA CYS A 133 -2.97 9.54 -9.48
C CYS A 133 -3.65 10.85 -9.91
N ARG A 134 -4.97 10.85 -10.13
CA ARG A 134 -5.76 12.04 -10.42
C ARG A 134 -6.40 12.68 -9.18
N VAL A 135 -6.25 12.06 -8.01
CA VAL A 135 -6.72 12.64 -6.74
C VAL A 135 -5.96 13.94 -6.47
N PRO A 136 -6.65 15.09 -6.29
CA PRO A 136 -5.97 16.35 -6.02
C PRO A 136 -5.24 16.34 -4.68
N LEU A 137 -3.99 16.79 -4.63
CA LEU A 137 -3.26 16.98 -3.37
C LEU A 137 -3.98 17.93 -2.40
N SER A 138 -4.73 18.91 -2.92
CA SER A 138 -5.54 19.82 -2.10
C SER A 138 -6.56 19.06 -1.25
N LEU A 139 -7.20 18.03 -1.80
CA LEU A 139 -8.15 17.19 -1.07
C LEU A 139 -7.46 16.45 0.08
N LEU A 140 -6.26 15.92 -0.15
CA LEU A 140 -5.49 15.23 0.89
C LEU A 140 -5.05 16.20 1.99
N ARG A 141 -4.76 17.46 1.65
CA ARG A 141 -4.37 18.51 2.61
C ARG A 141 -5.53 18.93 3.51
N GLU A 142 -6.77 18.81 3.07
CA GLU A 142 -7.95 19.17 3.88
C GLU A 142 -8.09 18.31 5.15
N ASN A 143 -7.66 17.04 5.10
CA ASN A 143 -7.74 16.11 6.23
C ASN A 143 -6.37 15.60 6.73
N GLY A 144 -5.27 16.05 6.11
CA GLY A 144 -3.91 15.61 6.42
C GLY A 144 -3.17 16.51 7.42
N ALA A 145 -3.85 17.09 8.41
CA ALA A 145 -3.26 18.03 9.37
C ALA A 145 -2.10 17.43 10.21
N VAL A 146 -2.00 16.10 10.27
CA VAL A 146 -0.93 15.36 10.98
C VAL A 146 0.18 14.89 10.03
N SER A 147 -0.05 14.96 8.70
CA SER A 147 0.92 14.49 7.70
C SER A 147 2.05 15.49 7.52
N GLN A 148 3.25 14.96 7.30
CA GLN A 148 4.45 15.75 7.06
C GLN A 148 4.55 16.15 5.57
N GLU A 149 5.23 17.27 5.28
CA GLU A 149 5.32 17.80 3.91
C GLU A 149 5.95 16.81 2.91
N PHE A 150 6.88 15.97 3.38
CA PHE A 150 7.49 14.94 2.52
C PHE A 150 6.47 13.93 1.99
N GLU A 151 5.38 13.64 2.72
CA GLU A 151 4.36 12.70 2.26
C GLU A 151 3.66 13.26 1.03
N TYR A 152 3.33 14.55 1.01
CA TYR A 152 2.72 15.20 -0.15
C TYR A 152 3.70 15.28 -1.32
N ALA A 153 4.97 15.60 -1.06
CA ALA A 153 6.01 15.58 -2.10
C ALA A 153 6.20 14.18 -2.70
N TRP A 154 6.11 13.14 -1.86
CA TRP A 154 6.19 11.76 -2.31
C TRP A 154 5.01 11.33 -3.16
N ILE A 155 3.78 11.69 -2.75
CA ILE A 155 2.57 11.46 -3.55
C ILE A 155 2.70 12.18 -4.89
N ASP A 156 3.15 13.44 -4.90
CA ASP A 156 3.35 14.21 -6.13
C ASP A 156 4.38 13.55 -7.07
N ALA A 157 5.48 13.02 -6.52
CA ALA A 157 6.46 12.26 -7.28
C ALA A 157 5.86 10.97 -7.89
N LEU A 158 5.07 10.21 -7.12
CA LEU A 158 4.38 9.02 -7.60
C LEU A 158 3.34 9.32 -8.68
N GLN A 159 2.53 10.37 -8.49
CA GLN A 159 1.57 10.86 -9.48
C GLN A 159 2.27 11.26 -10.78
N THR A 160 3.37 12.01 -10.67
CA THR A 160 4.17 12.48 -11.81
C THR A 160 4.82 11.30 -12.54
N TYR A 161 5.39 10.34 -11.80
CA TYR A 161 5.97 9.13 -12.37
C TYR A 161 4.95 8.35 -13.18
N TRP A 162 3.78 8.07 -12.60
CA TRP A 162 2.76 7.26 -13.26
C TRP A 162 2.11 7.96 -14.45
N LEU A 163 1.79 9.25 -14.33
CA LEU A 163 1.12 10.02 -15.38
C LEU A 163 2.09 10.54 -16.45
N GLY A 164 3.41 10.33 -16.29
CA GLY A 164 4.42 10.85 -17.21
C GLY A 164 4.52 12.38 -17.19
N GLY A 165 4.36 12.99 -16.01
CA GLY A 165 4.42 14.44 -15.82
C GLY A 165 5.85 15.00 -15.83
N PRO A 166 5.99 16.34 -15.94
CA PRO A 166 7.30 17.00 -15.91
C PRO A 166 7.91 17.00 -14.50
N ASP A 167 9.21 17.30 -14.42
CA ASP A 167 9.94 17.58 -13.17
C ASP A 167 9.97 16.43 -12.14
N LEU A 168 9.76 15.18 -12.59
CA LEU A 168 9.83 13.98 -11.73
C LEU A 168 11.10 13.94 -10.85
N GLY A 169 12.26 14.26 -11.43
CA GLY A 169 13.52 14.27 -10.69
C GLY A 169 13.52 15.27 -9.53
N GLN A 170 12.99 16.48 -9.73
CA GLN A 170 12.92 17.51 -8.70
C GLN A 170 11.92 17.14 -7.60
N LYS A 171 10.75 16.60 -7.98
CA LYS A 171 9.73 16.14 -7.03
C LYS A 171 10.24 14.98 -6.16
N LEU A 172 10.97 14.04 -6.76
CA LEU A 172 11.58 12.93 -6.04
C LEU A 172 12.66 13.41 -5.06
N VAL A 173 13.52 14.34 -5.48
CA VAL A 173 14.52 14.95 -4.59
C VAL A 173 13.84 15.68 -3.43
N ALA A 174 12.79 16.46 -3.69
CA ALA A 174 12.04 17.14 -2.63
C ALA A 174 11.43 16.17 -1.60
N ALA A 175 10.92 15.01 -2.06
CA ALA A 175 10.43 13.97 -1.18
C ALA A 175 11.55 13.36 -0.32
N ILE A 176 12.70 13.06 -0.92
CA ILE A 176 13.87 12.50 -0.23
C ILE A 176 14.45 13.49 0.78
N ASP A 177 14.67 14.75 0.39
CA ASP A 177 15.20 15.79 1.28
C ASP A 177 14.26 16.03 2.47
N GLY A 178 12.95 15.90 2.25
CA GLY A 178 11.95 15.99 3.33
C GLY A 178 11.98 14.84 4.34
N THR A 179 12.76 13.78 4.09
CA THR A 179 12.99 12.69 5.04
C THR A 179 14.23 12.87 5.91
N ASP A 180 14.83 14.06 5.91
CA ASP A 180 16.01 14.39 6.72
C ASP A 180 15.76 14.10 8.22
N PRO A 181 16.55 13.20 8.85
CA PRO A 181 16.36 12.82 10.25
C PRO A 181 16.54 13.98 11.23
N GLU A 182 17.24 15.06 10.87
CA GLU A 182 17.39 16.25 11.73
C GLU A 182 16.11 17.08 11.82
N THR A 183 15.17 16.91 10.88
CA THR A 183 13.93 17.70 10.79
C THR A 183 12.66 16.87 10.98
N ALA A 184 12.75 15.55 10.81
CA ALA A 184 11.63 14.63 10.96
C ALA A 184 11.10 14.59 12.40
N SER A 185 9.78 14.60 12.57
CA SER A 185 9.15 14.47 13.89
C SER A 185 9.32 13.07 14.50
N ASP A 186 9.43 12.06 13.64
CA ASP A 186 9.77 10.67 13.99
C ASP A 186 10.86 10.17 13.03
N PRO A 187 12.15 10.48 13.31
CA PRO A 187 13.26 10.16 12.43
C PRO A 187 13.41 8.66 12.16
N GLU A 188 13.06 7.81 13.12
CA GLU A 188 13.14 6.37 12.95
C GLU A 188 12.11 5.88 11.94
N THR A 189 10.83 6.21 12.13
CA THR A 189 9.76 5.80 11.22
C THR A 189 10.00 6.35 9.83
N VAL A 190 10.36 7.63 9.73
CA VAL A 190 10.62 8.30 8.45
C VAL A 190 11.79 7.64 7.72
N GLY A 191 12.93 7.44 8.40
CA GLY A 191 14.12 6.84 7.80
C GLY A 191 13.97 5.36 7.44
N LYS A 192 13.28 4.56 8.28
CA LYS A 192 13.17 3.11 8.08
C LYS A 192 11.99 2.67 7.22
N LEU A 193 10.91 3.46 7.15
CA LEU A 193 9.68 3.07 6.42
C LEU A 193 9.36 3.96 5.21
N PHE A 194 9.59 5.28 5.31
CA PHE A 194 9.18 6.23 4.26
C PHE A 194 10.28 6.53 3.23
N TYR A 195 11.51 6.73 3.66
CA TYR A 195 12.66 6.97 2.77
C TYR A 195 12.92 5.79 1.79
N PRO A 196 12.92 4.50 2.23
CA PRO A 196 13.36 3.41 1.38
C PRO A 196 12.62 3.24 0.04
N PRO A 197 11.27 3.32 -0.05
CA PRO A 197 10.59 3.24 -1.34
C PRO A 197 10.93 4.40 -2.29
N MET A 198 11.31 5.58 -1.78
CA MET A 198 11.75 6.71 -2.62
C MET A 198 13.09 6.40 -3.31
N GLU A 199 14.04 5.86 -2.53
CA GLU A 199 15.32 5.41 -3.05
C GLU A 199 15.14 4.24 -4.03
N MET A 200 14.24 3.29 -3.75
CA MET A 200 13.91 2.22 -4.70
C MET A 200 13.35 2.77 -6.01
N LEU A 201 12.42 3.74 -5.97
CA LEU A 201 11.88 4.36 -7.18
C LEU A 201 12.97 5.10 -7.97
N HIS A 202 13.89 5.80 -7.29
CA HIS A 202 15.04 6.41 -7.92
C HIS A 202 15.86 5.39 -8.73
N ARG A 203 16.10 4.18 -8.18
CA ARG A 203 16.81 3.11 -8.89
C ARG A 203 16.03 2.57 -10.08
N ILE A 204 14.70 2.46 -9.98
CA ILE A 204 13.82 2.07 -11.10
C ILE A 204 13.94 3.09 -12.24
N ILE A 205 13.82 4.39 -11.95
CA ILE A 205 13.91 5.47 -12.96
C ILE A 205 15.26 5.47 -13.66
N ARG A 206 16.34 5.14 -12.95
CA ARG A 206 17.70 5.06 -13.50
C ARG A 206 17.99 3.78 -14.28
N GLY A 207 17.14 2.76 -14.19
CA GLY A 207 17.45 1.42 -14.69
C GLY A 207 18.65 0.78 -13.98
N ASP A 208 18.93 1.18 -12.74
CA ASP A 208 20.09 0.71 -11.97
C ASP A 208 19.75 -0.59 -11.24
N HIS A 209 19.92 -1.73 -11.92
CA HIS A 209 19.57 -3.05 -11.38
C HIS A 209 20.32 -3.37 -10.08
N ALA A 210 21.65 -3.19 -10.09
CA ALA A 210 22.48 -3.48 -8.93
C ALA A 210 22.15 -2.55 -7.75
N GLY A 211 21.86 -1.27 -8.04
CA GLY A 211 21.37 -0.32 -7.05
C GLY A 211 20.02 -0.70 -6.49
N PHE A 212 19.08 -1.16 -7.32
CA PHE A 212 17.78 -1.62 -6.88
C PHE A 212 17.89 -2.81 -5.92
N THR A 213 18.71 -3.82 -6.24
CA THR A 213 18.96 -4.97 -5.34
C THR A 213 19.48 -4.53 -3.97
N ARG A 214 20.42 -3.57 -3.93
CA ARG A 214 20.92 -3.00 -2.66
C ARG A 214 19.84 -2.22 -1.91
N ALA A 215 19.07 -1.39 -2.59
CA ALA A 215 18.00 -0.58 -2.00
C ALA A 215 16.89 -1.47 -1.42
N LEU A 216 16.45 -2.50 -2.15
CA LEU A 216 15.48 -3.47 -1.66
C LEU A 216 16.01 -4.24 -0.45
N THR A 217 17.27 -4.71 -0.49
CA THR A 217 17.90 -5.39 0.64
C THR A 217 17.90 -4.51 1.90
N ALA A 218 18.32 -3.24 1.77
CA ALA A 218 18.33 -2.30 2.87
C ALA A 218 16.93 -2.00 3.41
N ALA A 219 15.95 -1.77 2.52
CA ALA A 219 14.56 -1.52 2.88
C ALA A 219 13.98 -2.67 3.73
N LEU A 220 14.28 -3.92 3.37
CA LEU A 220 13.80 -5.09 4.11
C LEU A 220 14.49 -5.28 5.45
N GLN A 221 15.79 -4.98 5.52
CA GLN A 221 16.53 -5.00 6.78
C GLN A 221 16.01 -3.92 7.75
N TRP A 222 15.76 -2.71 7.26
CA TRP A 222 15.21 -1.62 8.07
C TRP A 222 13.76 -1.87 8.49
N HIS A 223 12.94 -2.46 7.61
CA HIS A 223 11.59 -2.92 7.98
C HIS A 223 11.67 -3.97 9.08
N GLN A 224 12.55 -4.97 8.95
CA GLN A 224 12.76 -5.98 9.99
C GLN A 224 13.20 -5.34 11.31
N GLU A 225 14.17 -4.44 11.28
CA GLU A 225 14.69 -3.75 12.46
C GLU A 225 13.61 -2.93 13.16
N TYR A 226 12.79 -2.19 12.40
CA TYR A 226 11.70 -1.37 12.94
C TYR A 226 10.64 -2.22 13.65
N TRP A 227 10.19 -3.30 12.99
CA TRP A 227 9.08 -4.12 13.50
C TRP A 227 9.51 -5.11 14.58
N THR A 228 10.80 -5.46 14.71
CA THR A 228 11.26 -6.38 15.76
C THR A 228 11.35 -5.73 17.14
N GLN A 229 11.17 -4.41 17.24
CA GLN A 229 11.22 -3.69 18.52
C GLN A 229 10.07 -4.08 19.44
N GLU A 230 10.33 -3.96 20.75
CA GLU A 230 9.34 -4.22 21.79
C GLU A 230 8.08 -3.36 21.58
N GLY A 231 6.91 -3.99 21.70
CA GLY A 231 5.62 -3.35 21.44
C GLY A 231 5.20 -3.29 19.96
N ARG A 232 6.08 -3.65 19.02
CA ARG A 232 5.79 -3.67 17.57
C ARG A 232 5.86 -5.06 16.95
N SER A 233 6.59 -6.00 17.54
CA SER A 233 6.87 -7.34 16.98
C SER A 233 5.66 -8.23 16.74
N GLU A 234 4.53 -7.92 17.37
CA GLU A 234 3.28 -8.68 17.23
C GLU A 234 2.21 -7.89 16.44
N LEU A 235 2.60 -6.77 15.82
CA LEU A 235 1.69 -5.96 15.02
C LEU A 235 1.64 -6.47 13.58
N ILE A 236 0.42 -6.79 13.13
CA ILE A 236 0.14 -7.29 11.77
C ILE A 236 0.75 -6.43 10.65
N PRO A 237 0.79 -5.07 10.74
CA PRO A 237 1.45 -4.25 9.74
C PRO A 237 2.93 -4.58 9.50
N GLY A 238 3.61 -5.21 10.48
CA GLY A 238 4.97 -5.68 10.34
C GLY A 238 5.13 -6.91 9.46
N LEU A 239 4.06 -7.65 9.14
CA LEU A 239 4.14 -8.91 8.40
C LEU A 239 4.55 -8.75 6.94
N VAL A 240 4.26 -7.61 6.32
CA VAL A 240 4.51 -7.31 4.90
C VAL A 240 5.01 -5.88 4.75
N ALA A 241 6.12 -5.71 4.02
CA ALA A 241 6.66 -4.41 3.69
C ALA A 241 5.93 -3.83 2.46
N LEU A 242 4.72 -3.27 2.66
CA LEU A 242 3.82 -2.87 1.56
C LEU A 242 4.49 -1.96 0.53
N ALA A 243 5.17 -0.90 0.96
CA ALA A 243 5.80 0.05 0.03
C ALA A 243 6.99 -0.59 -0.73
N PRO A 244 7.94 -1.30 -0.07
CA PRO A 244 8.94 -2.09 -0.80
C PRO A 244 8.36 -3.16 -1.73
N LEU A 245 7.27 -3.83 -1.34
CA LEU A 245 6.57 -4.79 -2.20
C LEU A 245 6.05 -4.10 -3.47
N ALA A 246 5.33 -2.98 -3.35
CA ALA A 246 4.86 -2.22 -4.50
C ALA A 246 5.98 -1.72 -5.41
N MET A 247 7.10 -1.24 -4.85
CA MET A 247 8.27 -0.84 -5.66
C MET A 247 8.92 -2.05 -6.36
N THR A 248 8.96 -3.21 -5.71
CA THR A 248 9.42 -4.47 -6.31
C THR A 248 8.52 -4.89 -7.46
N CYS A 249 7.21 -4.69 -7.34
CA CYS A 249 6.25 -4.90 -8.41
C CYS A 249 6.55 -4.01 -9.64
N PHE A 250 6.79 -2.71 -9.43
CA PHE A 250 7.18 -1.81 -10.52
C PHE A 250 8.53 -2.18 -11.14
N ALA A 251 9.53 -2.54 -10.33
CA ALA A 251 10.84 -2.94 -10.82
C ALA A 251 10.75 -4.20 -11.69
N HIS A 252 10.00 -5.21 -11.23
CA HIS A 252 9.73 -6.44 -11.98
C HIS A 252 9.06 -6.13 -13.32
N ASP A 253 8.01 -5.29 -13.31
CA ASP A 253 7.26 -4.93 -14.51
C ASP A 253 8.08 -4.03 -15.47
N ALA A 254 9.11 -3.36 -14.98
CA ALA A 254 10.12 -2.62 -15.76
C ALA A 254 11.26 -3.51 -16.28
N GLY A 255 11.25 -4.82 -16.00
CA GLY A 255 12.27 -5.77 -16.46
C GLY A 255 13.52 -5.83 -15.59
N ILE A 256 13.51 -5.23 -14.39
CA ILE A 256 14.59 -5.37 -13.42
C ILE A 256 14.49 -6.75 -12.76
N PRO A 257 15.53 -7.61 -12.83
CA PRO A 257 15.52 -8.91 -12.16
C PRO A 257 15.40 -8.76 -10.64
N ILE A 258 14.49 -9.52 -10.03
CA ILE A 258 14.30 -9.53 -8.58
C ILE A 258 15.05 -10.73 -8.00
N GLU A 259 16.23 -10.47 -7.43
CA GLU A 259 17.12 -11.49 -6.86
C GLU A 259 16.95 -11.67 -5.33
N VAL A 260 16.29 -10.70 -4.68
CA VAL A 260 16.12 -10.70 -3.23
C VAL A 260 14.85 -11.48 -2.87
N GLU A 261 15.03 -12.55 -2.10
CA GLU A 261 13.92 -13.31 -1.51
C GLU A 261 13.65 -12.87 -0.07
N SER A 262 12.37 -12.62 0.27
CA SER A 262 11.95 -12.29 1.63
C SER A 262 10.47 -12.58 1.86
N ASP A 263 10.12 -13.04 3.06
CA ASP A 263 8.72 -13.25 3.47
C ASP A 263 7.96 -11.92 3.65
N TYR A 264 8.66 -10.79 3.76
CA TYR A 264 8.06 -9.45 3.76
C TYR A 264 7.59 -8.99 2.38
N VAL A 265 8.04 -9.64 1.31
CA VAL A 265 7.72 -9.34 -0.10
C VAL A 265 7.31 -10.66 -0.76
N PRO A 266 6.06 -11.11 -0.55
CA PRO A 266 5.60 -12.42 -0.99
C PRO A 266 5.82 -12.63 -2.50
N ALA A 267 6.60 -13.66 -2.86
CA ALA A 267 7.11 -13.83 -4.21
C ALA A 267 6.01 -13.93 -5.29
N VAL A 268 4.88 -14.57 -4.99
CA VAL A 268 3.78 -14.74 -5.96
C VAL A 268 3.02 -13.43 -6.18
N LEU A 269 2.97 -12.56 -5.17
CA LEU A 269 2.48 -11.19 -5.34
C LEU A 269 3.44 -10.37 -6.22
N VAL A 270 4.73 -10.70 -6.29
CA VAL A 270 5.67 -10.05 -7.22
C VAL A 270 5.51 -10.57 -8.65
N THR A 271 5.47 -11.89 -8.86
CA THR A 271 5.60 -12.51 -10.20
C THR A 271 4.33 -12.53 -11.06
N ARG A 272 3.29 -11.76 -10.67
CA ARG A 272 2.09 -11.51 -11.49
C ARG A 272 1.20 -12.74 -11.74
N ASN A 273 1.39 -13.84 -11.00
CA ASN A 273 0.73 -15.11 -11.28
C ASN A 273 -0.80 -15.06 -11.23
N TRP A 274 -1.39 -14.07 -10.55
CA TRP A 274 -2.85 -13.95 -10.41
C TRP A 274 -3.48 -12.83 -11.26
N CYS A 275 -2.68 -11.94 -11.84
CA CYS A 275 -3.22 -10.76 -12.53
C CYS A 275 -3.91 -11.16 -13.83
N GLY A 276 -5.20 -10.82 -13.96
CA GLY A 276 -6.03 -11.13 -15.14
C GLY A 276 -6.73 -12.48 -15.10
N GLU A 277 -6.54 -13.28 -14.03
CA GLU A 277 -7.26 -14.55 -13.87
C GLU A 277 -8.70 -14.35 -13.37
N PHE A 278 -8.98 -13.24 -12.70
CA PHE A 278 -10.29 -12.92 -12.13
C PHE A 278 -10.67 -11.47 -12.44
N PRO A 279 -11.98 -11.15 -12.64
CA PRO A 279 -12.44 -9.77 -12.79
C PRO A 279 -12.14 -8.97 -11.52
N THR A 280 -11.44 -7.84 -11.68
CA THR A 280 -10.99 -6.94 -10.61
C THR A 280 -11.70 -5.59 -10.62
#